data_AF-A0AA35S3L5-F1
#
_entry.id   AF-A0AA35S3L5-F1
#
_cell.length_a   1.000
_cell.length_b   1.000
_cell.length_c   1.000
_cell.angle_alpha   90.00
_cell.angle_beta   90.00
_cell.angle_gamma   90.00
#
_symmetry.space_group_name_H-M   'P 1'
#
loop_
_entity.id
_entity.type
_entity.pdbx_description
1 polymer ?
#
loop_
_entity_poly.entity_id
_entity_poly.type
_entity_poly.pdbx_seq_one_letter_code
_entity_poly.pdbx_strand_id
1 'polypeptide(L)'
;MEEEETGAQSRGRRRGGRGTEPQKRARDFILVSEFSEHVGPVPVMVKPEGGDGLFNTSSFSVRIMSSDMQRALTGGCFSFCEDTQMVLSERMDGLYAYVHYFSLYDINARGYVRQFAISYITSSLKKITDNFTDLLEKFSEVTKMLCCGNHKVFGKDVEHRLADLEFTKELISQEGWTAENTESSSLYKEFDFSKENVPERDPSVVESGMTEMKTIMESLTREMEKDCHQQMQLLLESKRRSFQKLMAQYSPAPPTNTNGISGQTTATICIYFPPCSLHHLV
;
A
#
# COMPACT_ATOMS: atom_id res chain seq x y z
N MET A 1 -58.54 -30.97 44.98
CA MET A 1 -57.67 -29.79 45.01
C MET A 1 -56.35 -30.29 45.55
N GLU A 2 -55.35 -30.34 44.69
CA GLU A 2 -54.01 -30.80 45.01
C GLU A 2 -53.30 -29.78 45.91
N GLU A 3 -52.53 -30.32 46.86
CA GLU A 3 -51.46 -29.70 47.64
C GLU A 3 -50.31 -29.29 46.67
N GLU A 4 -49.40 -28.34 46.88
CA GLU A 4 -48.43 -28.19 47.97
C GLU A 4 -47.65 -26.85 47.76
N GLU A 5 -47.58 -26.06 48.83
CA GLU A 5 -46.35 -25.51 49.46
C GLU A 5 -45.22 -24.72 48.75
N THR A 6 -44.96 -23.55 49.36
CA THR A 6 -43.67 -22.93 49.82
C THR A 6 -42.55 -22.66 48.78
N GLY A 7 -41.81 -21.56 48.76
CA GLY A 7 -41.50 -20.48 49.69
C GLY A 7 -39.98 -20.20 49.60
N ALA A 8 -39.53 -18.96 49.34
CA ALA A 8 -38.25 -18.41 49.81
C ALA A 8 -37.95 -17.01 49.24
N GLN A 9 -37.86 -16.03 50.15
CA GLN A 9 -37.14 -14.77 49.95
C GLN A 9 -35.63 -14.98 50.12
N SER A 10 -34.81 -14.39 49.25
CA SER A 10 -33.43 -14.05 49.58
C SER A 10 -33.08 -12.66 49.02
N ARG A 11 -33.02 -11.66 49.92
CA ARG A 11 -32.51 -10.32 49.64
C ARG A 11 -30.99 -10.31 49.78
N GLY A 12 -30.29 -10.48 48.67
CA GLY A 12 -28.84 -10.29 48.59
C GLY A 12 -28.46 -8.81 48.53
N ARG A 13 -27.83 -8.31 49.60
CA ARG A 13 -27.02 -7.07 49.61
C ARG A 13 -25.94 -7.15 48.51
N ARG A 14 -25.95 -6.25 47.53
CA ARG A 14 -24.76 -5.99 46.69
C ARG A 14 -24.09 -4.69 47.12
N ARG A 15 -22.94 -4.87 47.79
CA ARG A 15 -21.88 -3.89 48.01
C ARG A 15 -21.33 -3.42 46.65
N GLY A 16 -20.86 -2.18 46.63
CA GLY A 16 -20.39 -1.48 45.44
C GLY A 16 -19.24 -2.15 44.69
N GLY A 17 -19.24 -1.92 43.38
CA GLY A 17 -18.09 -2.06 42.51
C GLY A 17 -17.77 -0.68 41.94
N ARG A 18 -16.62 -0.15 42.36
CA ARG A 18 -15.99 1.07 41.86
C ARG A 18 -15.21 0.68 40.60
N GLY A 19 -15.33 1.48 39.53
CA GLY A 19 -14.36 1.52 38.44
C GLY A 19 -14.61 0.55 37.28
N THR A 20 -15.27 1.03 36.24
CA THR A 20 -14.72 0.88 34.89
C THR A 20 -14.16 2.24 34.52
N GLU A 21 -12.84 2.38 34.54
CA GLU A 21 -12.18 3.49 33.88
C GLU A 21 -12.72 3.59 32.44
N PRO A 22 -12.93 4.80 31.90
CA PRO A 22 -13.29 4.92 30.50
C PRO A 22 -12.18 4.27 29.69
N GLN A 23 -12.52 3.22 28.91
CA GLN A 23 -11.65 2.66 27.89
C GLN A 23 -10.99 3.83 27.17
N LYS A 24 -9.65 3.88 27.26
CA LYS A 24 -8.82 4.93 26.68
C LYS A 24 -9.30 5.14 25.25
N ARG A 25 -9.99 6.27 24.98
CA ARG A 25 -10.63 6.52 23.69
C ARG A 25 -9.61 6.24 22.59
N ALA A 26 -9.91 5.29 21.71
CA ALA A 26 -9.11 5.06 20.52
C ALA A 26 -8.98 6.41 19.80
N ARG A 27 -7.73 6.83 19.54
CA ARG A 27 -7.50 8.02 18.72
C ARG A 27 -7.97 7.71 17.30
N ASP A 28 -8.32 8.73 16.54
CA ASP A 28 -8.58 8.52 15.12
C ASP A 28 -7.24 8.18 14.44
N PHE A 29 -7.26 7.26 13.48
CA PHE A 29 -6.06 6.86 12.76
C PHE A 29 -6.37 6.47 11.31
N ILE A 30 -5.32 6.48 10.49
CA ILE A 30 -5.32 6.01 9.12
C ILE A 30 -4.61 4.65 9.09
N LEU A 31 -5.20 3.69 8.40
CA LEU A 31 -4.63 2.38 8.13
C LEU A 31 -4.53 2.18 6.62
N VAL A 32 -3.35 1.80 6.14
CA VAL A 32 -3.16 1.28 4.78
C VAL A 32 -3.09 -0.23 4.85
N SER A 33 -3.88 -0.92 4.02
CA SER A 33 -3.90 -2.38 3.90
C SER A 33 -3.63 -2.80 2.45
N GLU A 34 -3.01 -3.96 2.28
CA GLU A 34 -2.70 -4.57 0.99
C GLU A 34 -3.21 -6.02 0.97
N PHE A 35 -3.60 -6.50 -0.21
CA PHE A 35 -3.74 -7.93 -0.45
C PHE A 35 -2.43 -8.50 -0.99
N SER A 36 -1.69 -9.24 -0.15
CA SER A 36 -0.52 -10.00 -0.58
C SER A 36 -0.96 -11.36 -1.11
N GLU A 37 -0.46 -11.78 -2.26
CA GLU A 37 -0.79 -13.11 -2.81
C GLU A 37 -0.25 -14.26 -1.97
N HIS A 38 0.88 -14.05 -1.29
CA HIS A 38 1.55 -15.08 -0.51
C HIS A 38 0.98 -15.22 0.91
N VAL A 39 0.58 -14.10 1.51
CA VAL A 39 0.19 -14.02 2.93
C VAL A 39 -1.30 -13.74 3.10
N GLY A 40 -1.96 -13.21 2.06
CA GLY A 40 -3.31 -12.68 2.11
C GLY A 40 -3.35 -11.20 2.54
N PRO A 41 -4.51 -10.72 3.02
CA PRO A 41 -4.68 -9.35 3.48
C PRO A 41 -3.77 -9.01 4.66
N VAL A 42 -3.03 -7.90 4.56
CA VAL A 42 -2.10 -7.45 5.60
C VAL A 42 -2.19 -5.93 5.82
N PRO A 43 -2.02 -5.46 7.06
CA PRO A 43 -1.82 -4.04 7.35
C PRO A 43 -0.40 -3.64 6.94
N VAL A 44 -0.28 -2.55 6.18
CA VAL A 44 1.00 -2.02 5.68
C VAL A 44 1.50 -0.87 6.55
N MET A 45 0.60 0.03 6.94
CA MET A 45 0.98 1.25 7.67
C MET A 45 -0.15 1.78 8.54
N VAL A 46 0.18 2.25 9.75
CA VAL A 46 -0.71 3.00 10.63
C VAL A 46 -0.17 4.41 10.84
N LYS A 47 -1.03 5.43 10.71
CA LYS A 47 -0.69 6.82 11.04
C LYS A 47 -1.77 7.49 11.91
N PRO A 48 -1.40 8.20 13.00
CA PRO A 48 -0.05 8.29 13.56
C PRO A 48 0.44 6.91 14.07
N GLU A 49 1.75 6.75 14.21
CA GLU A 49 2.34 5.48 14.70
C GLU A 49 1.79 5.13 16.09
N GLY A 50 1.36 3.88 16.27
CA GLY A 50 0.68 3.43 17.48
C GLY A 50 -0.72 4.03 17.70
N GLY A 51 -1.29 4.69 16.68
CA GLY A 51 -2.63 5.28 16.74
C GLY A 51 -3.75 4.26 16.83
N ASP A 52 -3.50 3.04 16.37
CA ASP A 52 -4.37 1.87 16.44
C ASP A 52 -4.59 1.38 17.88
N GLY A 53 -3.63 1.58 18.78
CA GLY A 53 -3.79 1.26 20.20
C GLY A 53 -4.05 -0.23 20.45
N LEU A 54 -5.29 -0.58 20.80
CA LEU A 54 -5.71 -1.97 21.03
C LEU A 54 -6.53 -2.55 19.86
N PHE A 55 -6.72 -1.76 18.80
CA PHE A 55 -7.49 -2.17 17.64
C PHE A 55 -6.75 -3.28 16.87
N ASN A 56 -7.47 -4.35 16.53
CA ASN A 56 -6.89 -5.45 15.76
C ASN A 56 -6.86 -5.10 14.26
N THR A 57 -5.80 -4.41 13.84
CA THR A 57 -5.58 -3.99 12.45
C THR A 57 -5.54 -5.18 11.50
N SER A 58 -4.91 -6.30 11.87
CA SER A 58 -4.83 -7.51 11.03
C SER A 58 -6.22 -8.10 10.74
N SER A 59 -7.07 -8.25 11.76
CA SER A 59 -8.43 -8.76 11.58
C SER A 59 -9.28 -7.82 10.73
N PHE A 60 -9.10 -6.52 10.91
CA PHE A 60 -9.77 -5.51 10.11
C PHE A 60 -9.32 -5.54 8.65
N SER A 61 -8.01 -5.62 8.37
CA SER A 61 -7.45 -5.75 7.02
C SER A 61 -8.01 -6.96 6.28
N VAL A 62 -8.07 -8.13 6.95
CA VAL A 62 -8.72 -9.32 6.37
C VAL A 62 -10.17 -9.02 6.01
N ARG A 63 -10.94 -8.42 6.91
CA ARG A 63 -12.36 -8.16 6.67
C ARG A 63 -12.62 -7.23 5.48
N ILE A 64 -11.89 -6.12 5.39
CA ILE A 64 -12.11 -5.14 4.31
C ILE A 64 -11.63 -5.69 2.96
N MET A 65 -10.53 -6.45 2.94
CA MET A 65 -9.97 -6.98 1.70
C MET A 65 -10.60 -8.32 1.27
N SER A 66 -11.30 -9.02 2.17
CA SER A 66 -12.10 -10.21 1.85
C SER A 66 -13.53 -9.89 1.42
N SER A 67 -13.93 -8.62 1.48
CA SER A 67 -15.21 -8.21 0.90
C SER A 67 -15.09 -8.32 -0.63
N ASP A 68 -15.95 -9.13 -1.27
CA ASP A 68 -15.93 -9.40 -2.71
C ASP A 68 -16.21 -8.12 -3.53
N MET A 69 -15.19 -7.29 -3.67
CA MET A 69 -15.16 -6.22 -4.68
C MET A 69 -14.66 -6.86 -5.98
N GLN A 70 -15.51 -7.70 -6.58
CA GLN A 70 -15.29 -8.22 -7.93
C GLN A 70 -15.31 -7.03 -8.91
N ARG A 71 -14.15 -6.46 -9.15
CA ARG A 71 -13.94 -5.47 -10.21
C ARG A 71 -13.91 -6.22 -11.52
N ALA A 72 -14.93 -6.00 -12.33
CA ALA A 72 -15.01 -6.56 -13.67
C ALA A 72 -13.84 -6.03 -14.50
N LEU A 73 -12.82 -6.85 -14.68
CA LEU A 73 -11.91 -6.76 -15.82
C LEU A 73 -12.78 -7.00 -17.06
N THR A 74 -13.37 -5.95 -17.60
CA THR A 74 -14.19 -6.03 -18.81
C THR A 74 -13.28 -6.37 -19.99
N GLY A 75 -13.18 -7.66 -20.29
CA GLY A 75 -12.78 -8.20 -21.59
C GLY A 75 -11.30 -8.11 -21.94
N GLY A 76 -10.49 -9.07 -21.46
CA GLY A 76 -9.24 -9.54 -22.08
C GLY A 76 -8.13 -8.51 -22.36
N CYS A 77 -8.33 -7.24 -22.04
CA CYS A 77 -7.45 -6.12 -22.35
C CYS A 77 -7.06 -5.45 -21.04
N PHE A 78 -5.77 -5.14 -20.89
CA PHE A 78 -5.23 -4.43 -19.74
C PHE A 78 -5.83 -3.01 -19.67
N SER A 79 -6.59 -2.72 -18.61
CA SER A 79 -7.23 -1.42 -18.37
C SER A 79 -6.97 -0.91 -16.96
N PHE A 80 -6.96 0.42 -16.81
CA PHE A 80 -6.83 1.07 -15.52
C PHE A 80 -8.11 0.96 -14.72
N CYS A 81 -7.98 0.61 -13.44
CA CYS A 81 -9.12 0.43 -12.56
C CYS A 81 -9.41 1.71 -11.77
N GLU A 82 -10.62 2.25 -11.90
CA GLU A 82 -11.08 3.41 -11.13
C GLU A 82 -11.26 3.05 -9.66
N ASP A 83 -10.91 3.94 -8.73
CA ASP A 83 -11.03 3.76 -7.27
C ASP A 83 -12.47 3.53 -6.78
N THR A 84 -12.63 2.83 -5.65
CA THR A 84 -13.95 2.54 -5.03
C THR A 84 -13.94 2.98 -3.56
N GLN A 85 -15.02 3.58 -3.08
CA GLN A 85 -15.11 4.06 -1.71
C GLN A 85 -16.28 3.42 -0.94
N MET A 86 -16.07 3.15 0.34
CA MET A 86 -17.06 2.50 1.21
C MET A 86 -17.02 3.08 2.62
N VAL A 87 -18.16 3.16 3.30
CA VAL A 87 -18.24 3.46 4.73
C VAL A 87 -18.71 2.21 5.46
N LEU A 88 -17.94 1.78 6.46
CA LEU A 88 -18.15 0.59 7.27
C LEU A 88 -18.42 0.97 8.73
N SER A 89 -19.23 0.14 9.39
CA SER A 89 -19.38 0.17 10.85
C SER A 89 -18.77 -1.08 11.45
N GLU A 90 -17.82 -0.90 12.36
CA GLU A 90 -17.17 -1.96 13.13
C GLU A 90 -17.97 -2.17 14.42
N ARG A 91 -18.86 -3.17 14.40
CA ARG A 91 -19.77 -3.43 15.51
C ARG A 91 -19.07 -3.97 16.76
N MET A 92 -17.94 -4.66 16.61
CA MET A 92 -17.25 -5.27 17.75
C MET A 92 -16.43 -4.26 18.55
N ASP A 93 -15.80 -3.31 17.87
CA ASP A 93 -14.94 -2.30 18.50
C ASP A 93 -15.64 -0.94 18.70
N GLY A 94 -16.90 -0.80 18.23
CA GLY A 94 -17.63 0.47 18.29
C GLY A 94 -16.99 1.56 17.44
N LEU A 95 -16.31 1.17 16.36
CA LEU A 95 -15.60 2.06 15.45
C LEU A 95 -16.35 2.17 14.11
N TYR A 96 -15.99 3.17 13.34
CA TYR A 96 -16.47 3.42 11.99
C TYR A 96 -15.26 3.64 11.12
N ALA A 97 -15.34 3.18 9.87
CA ALA A 97 -14.26 3.30 8.92
C ALA A 97 -14.76 3.86 7.59
N TYR A 98 -14.07 4.87 7.07
CA TYR A 98 -14.13 5.24 5.66
C TYR A 98 -13.00 4.51 4.95
N VAL A 99 -13.29 3.77 3.88
CA VAL A 99 -12.33 2.94 3.15
C VAL A 99 -12.30 3.39 1.70
N HIS A 100 -11.10 3.61 1.16
CA HIS A 100 -10.85 3.96 -0.23
C HIS A 100 -9.95 2.88 -0.84
N TYR A 101 -10.53 2.08 -1.73
CA TYR A 101 -9.85 1.04 -2.48
C TYR A 101 -9.22 1.62 -3.74
N PHE A 102 -7.98 1.22 -4.00
CA PHE A 102 -7.21 1.58 -5.17
C PHE A 102 -6.31 0.40 -5.56
N SER A 103 -5.81 0.40 -6.78
CA SER A 103 -4.96 -0.68 -7.30
C SER A 103 -3.62 -0.13 -7.72
N LEU A 104 -2.55 -0.88 -7.45
CA LEU A 104 -1.19 -0.59 -7.91
C LEU A 104 -0.70 -1.75 -8.77
N TYR A 105 0.17 -1.45 -9.73
CA TYR A 105 0.73 -2.44 -10.63
C TYR A 105 2.04 -3.03 -10.12
N ASP A 106 2.21 -4.32 -10.31
CA ASP A 106 3.40 -5.09 -9.94
C ASP A 106 3.61 -6.20 -10.96
N ILE A 107 4.80 -6.27 -11.55
CA ILE A 107 5.13 -7.25 -12.59
C ILE A 107 5.06 -8.69 -12.10
N ASN A 108 5.22 -8.90 -10.78
CA ASN A 108 5.23 -10.22 -10.17
C ASN A 108 3.85 -10.63 -9.62
N ALA A 109 2.87 -9.72 -9.65
CA ALA A 109 1.51 -10.02 -9.23
C ALA A 109 0.71 -10.67 -10.36
N ARG A 110 -0.25 -11.52 -9.99
CA ARG A 110 -1.18 -12.14 -10.92
C ARG A 110 -2.01 -11.08 -11.63
N GLY A 111 -1.93 -11.08 -12.97
CA GLY A 111 -2.61 -10.07 -13.78
C GLY A 111 -2.03 -8.67 -13.60
N TYR A 112 -0.81 -8.56 -13.06
CA TYR A 112 -0.03 -7.35 -12.86
C TYR A 112 -0.62 -6.35 -11.86
N VAL A 113 -1.60 -6.75 -11.04
CA VAL A 113 -2.36 -5.82 -10.19
C VAL A 113 -2.40 -6.30 -8.74
N ARG A 114 -2.07 -5.40 -7.81
CA ARG A 114 -2.28 -5.57 -6.37
C ARG A 114 -3.37 -4.63 -5.86
N GLN A 115 -4.17 -5.14 -4.94
CA GLN A 115 -5.25 -4.37 -4.31
C GLN A 115 -4.77 -3.73 -3.01
N PHE A 116 -5.07 -2.44 -2.85
CA PHE A 116 -4.78 -1.66 -1.66
C PHE A 116 -6.04 -0.95 -1.15
N ALA A 117 -6.03 -0.63 0.14
CA ALA A 117 -7.07 0.19 0.77
C ALA A 117 -6.44 1.20 1.74
N ILE A 118 -6.83 2.47 1.64
CA ILE A 118 -6.57 3.47 2.68
C ILE A 118 -7.86 3.64 3.49
N SER A 119 -7.76 3.48 4.81
CA SER A 119 -8.91 3.55 5.72
C SER A 119 -8.72 4.64 6.77
N TYR A 120 -9.71 5.52 6.95
CA TYR A 120 -9.81 6.41 8.11
C TYR A 120 -10.73 5.80 9.15
N ILE A 121 -10.21 5.51 10.34
CA ILE A 121 -10.90 4.79 11.41
C ILE A 121 -11.13 5.73 12.60
N THR A 122 -12.36 5.77 13.09
CA THR A 122 -12.78 6.67 14.18
C THR A 122 -13.91 6.08 15.01
N SER A 123 -14.01 6.47 16.28
CA SER A 123 -15.14 6.09 17.16
C SER A 123 -16.43 6.89 16.89
N SER A 124 -16.43 7.81 15.91
CA SER A 124 -17.56 8.71 15.65
C SER A 124 -17.94 8.73 14.18
N LEU A 125 -19.10 8.13 13.87
CA LEU A 125 -19.68 8.18 12.52
C LEU A 125 -19.89 9.62 12.03
N LYS A 126 -20.26 10.52 12.95
CA LYS A 126 -20.46 11.94 12.65
C LYS A 126 -19.23 12.60 12.03
N LYS A 127 -18.02 12.22 12.47
CA LYS A 127 -16.78 12.75 11.87
C LYS A 127 -16.63 12.32 10.41
N ILE A 128 -17.03 11.09 10.07
CA ILE A 128 -16.99 10.61 8.68
C ILE A 128 -18.06 11.34 7.86
N THR A 129 -19.29 11.42 8.35
CA THR A 129 -20.41 12.01 7.58
C THR A 129 -20.22 13.50 7.36
N ASP A 130 -19.78 14.24 8.39
CA ASP A 130 -19.61 15.69 8.30
C ASP A 130 -18.42 16.09 7.40
N ASN A 131 -17.41 15.22 7.26
CA ASN A 131 -16.20 15.48 6.46
C ASN A 131 -16.09 14.52 5.26
N PHE A 132 -17.19 13.92 4.80
CA PHE A 132 -17.15 12.87 3.78
C PHE A 132 -16.54 13.37 2.47
N THR A 133 -16.92 14.57 2.03
CA THR A 133 -16.39 15.20 0.82
C THR A 133 -14.89 15.47 0.95
N ASP A 134 -14.44 15.95 2.10
CA ASP A 134 -13.02 16.22 2.35
C ASP A 134 -12.20 14.93 2.39
N LEU A 135 -12.73 13.88 3.04
CA LEU A 135 -12.11 12.55 3.05
C LEU A 135 -11.97 12.00 1.63
N LEU A 136 -13.04 12.07 0.83
CA LEU A 136 -13.04 11.63 -0.55
C LEU A 136 -12.00 12.39 -1.39
N GLU A 137 -12.00 13.71 -1.31
CA GLU A 137 -11.06 14.54 -2.08
C GLU A 137 -9.62 14.25 -1.68
N LYS A 138 -9.33 14.21 -0.37
CA LYS A 138 -7.96 14.04 0.14
C LYS A 138 -7.43 12.63 -0.09
N PHE A 139 -8.26 11.60 0.06
CA PHE A 139 -7.85 10.23 -0.23
C PHE A 139 -7.65 10.04 -1.73
N SER A 140 -8.53 10.60 -2.58
CA SER A 140 -8.34 10.59 -4.04
C SER A 140 -7.06 11.31 -4.47
N GLU A 141 -6.71 12.43 -3.83
CA GLU A 141 -5.46 13.15 -4.07
C GLU A 141 -4.25 12.26 -3.76
N VAL A 142 -4.29 11.53 -2.64
CA VAL A 142 -3.23 10.62 -2.22
C VAL A 142 -3.14 9.38 -3.12
N THR A 143 -4.26 8.72 -3.45
CA THR A 143 -4.25 7.52 -4.30
C THR A 143 -3.78 7.86 -5.70
N LYS A 144 -4.23 8.97 -6.29
CA LYS A 144 -3.70 9.47 -7.57
C LYS A 144 -2.19 9.63 -7.53
N MET A 145 -1.66 10.18 -6.44
CA MET A 145 -0.21 10.33 -6.29
C MET A 145 0.50 8.98 -6.25
N LEU A 146 -0.03 8.02 -5.49
CA LEU A 146 0.53 6.67 -5.40
C LEU A 146 0.49 5.96 -6.75
N CYS A 147 -0.64 6.00 -7.46
CA CYS A 147 -0.78 5.42 -8.80
C CYS A 147 0.19 6.07 -9.79
N CYS A 148 0.31 7.40 -9.79
CA CYS A 148 1.26 8.11 -10.64
C CYS A 148 2.72 7.71 -10.40
N GLY A 149 3.13 7.56 -9.14
CA GLY A 149 4.47 7.07 -8.80
C GLY A 149 4.66 5.62 -9.23
N ASN A 150 3.68 4.77 -8.94
CA ASN A 150 3.69 3.36 -9.29
C ASN A 150 3.74 3.14 -10.81
N HIS A 151 2.99 3.89 -11.61
CA HIS A 151 3.04 3.80 -13.08
C HIS A 151 4.45 4.01 -13.62
N LYS A 152 5.21 4.96 -13.07
CA LYS A 152 6.59 5.20 -13.50
C LYS A 152 7.52 4.03 -13.19
N VAL A 153 7.37 3.45 -12.00
CA VAL A 153 8.18 2.31 -11.57
C VAL A 153 7.82 1.07 -12.38
N PHE A 154 6.53 0.77 -12.47
CA PHE A 154 6.00 -0.34 -13.24
C PHE A 154 6.36 -0.24 -14.73
N GLY A 155 6.38 0.97 -15.31
CA GLY A 155 6.83 1.18 -16.68
C GLY A 155 8.26 0.72 -16.91
N LYS A 156 9.19 1.05 -15.99
CA LYS A 156 10.56 0.55 -16.05
C LYS A 156 10.63 -0.96 -15.90
N ASP A 157 9.83 -1.54 -15.01
CA ASP A 157 9.80 -3.00 -14.82
C ASP A 157 9.32 -3.71 -16.10
N VAL A 158 8.31 -3.16 -16.78
CA VAL A 158 7.82 -3.66 -18.08
C VAL A 158 8.87 -3.50 -19.17
N GLU A 159 9.60 -2.37 -19.22
CA GLU A 159 10.72 -2.16 -20.15
C GLU A 159 11.83 -3.20 -19.96
N HIS A 160 12.25 -3.44 -18.71
CA HIS A 160 13.25 -4.46 -18.41
C HIS A 160 12.76 -5.86 -18.80
N ARG A 161 11.51 -6.19 -18.48
CA ARG A 161 10.95 -7.50 -18.85
C ARG A 161 10.86 -7.68 -20.36
N LEU A 162 10.54 -6.64 -21.11
CA LEU A 162 10.52 -6.67 -22.57
C LEU A 162 11.94 -6.91 -23.12
N ALA A 163 12.95 -6.21 -22.58
CA ALA A 163 14.35 -6.40 -22.97
C ALA A 163 14.83 -7.84 -22.70
N ASP A 164 14.46 -8.42 -21.55
CA ASP A 164 14.80 -9.81 -21.22
C ASP A 164 14.17 -10.81 -22.20
N LEU A 165 12.93 -10.56 -22.60
CA LEU A 165 12.23 -11.39 -23.59
C LEU A 165 12.84 -11.25 -24.99
N GLU A 166 13.23 -10.04 -25.38
CA GLU A 166 13.93 -9.78 -26.65
C GLU A 166 15.28 -10.48 -26.69
N PHE A 167 16.05 -10.42 -25.61
CA PHE A 167 17.30 -11.16 -25.46
C PHE A 167 17.08 -12.67 -25.56
N THR A 168 16.08 -13.20 -24.86
CA THR A 168 15.73 -14.63 -24.91
C THR A 168 15.33 -15.08 -26.32
N LYS A 169 14.55 -14.26 -27.03
CA LYS A 169 14.17 -14.52 -28.43
C LYS A 169 15.37 -14.53 -29.37
N GLU A 170 16.30 -13.59 -29.21
CA GLU A 170 17.52 -13.55 -30.00
C GLU A 170 18.38 -14.80 -29.77
N LEU A 171 18.54 -15.21 -28.51
CA LEU A 171 19.28 -16.43 -28.15
C LEU A 171 18.67 -17.68 -28.79
N ILE A 172 17.35 -17.85 -28.71
CA ILE A 172 16.63 -18.95 -29.35
C ILE A 172 16.83 -18.93 -30.88
N SER A 173 16.83 -17.75 -31.49
CA SER A 173 16.97 -17.58 -32.95
C SER A 173 18.39 -17.84 -33.46
N GLN A 174 19.41 -17.43 -32.69
CA GLN A 174 20.82 -17.61 -33.06
C GLN A 174 21.29 -19.05 -32.88
N GLU A 175 20.80 -19.75 -31.85
CA GLU A 175 21.33 -21.07 -31.50
C GLU A 175 20.68 -22.25 -32.23
N GLY A 176 19.60 -22.06 -33.01
CA GLY A 176 18.93 -23.18 -33.73
C GLY A 176 18.69 -24.41 -32.85
N TRP A 177 18.38 -24.17 -31.57
CA TRP A 177 18.67 -25.11 -30.48
C TRP A 177 17.76 -26.34 -30.55
N THR A 178 18.29 -27.45 -31.07
CA THR A 178 17.69 -28.78 -30.91
C THR A 178 18.02 -29.30 -29.51
N ALA A 179 17.07 -30.00 -28.88
CA ALA A 179 17.19 -30.58 -27.54
C ALA A 179 18.36 -31.60 -27.35
N GLU A 180 19.20 -31.80 -28.36
CA GLU A 180 20.31 -32.77 -28.38
C GLU A 180 21.67 -32.19 -27.96
N ASN A 181 21.85 -30.87 -27.87
CA ASN A 181 23.15 -30.24 -27.54
C ASN A 181 23.40 -30.00 -26.04
N THR A 182 22.95 -30.92 -25.19
CA THR A 182 22.92 -30.71 -23.73
C THR A 182 24.30 -30.74 -23.05
N GLU A 183 25.39 -31.18 -23.70
CA GLU A 183 26.64 -31.47 -22.96
C GLU A 183 27.90 -30.67 -23.34
N SER A 184 27.87 -29.69 -24.26
CA SER A 184 29.14 -29.09 -24.73
C SER A 184 29.22 -27.56 -24.85
N SER A 185 28.18 -26.80 -24.51
CA SER A 185 28.31 -25.34 -24.55
C SER A 185 29.01 -24.79 -23.30
N SER A 186 30.31 -24.51 -23.43
CA SER A 186 31.19 -23.96 -22.38
C SER A 186 30.81 -22.55 -21.90
N LEU A 187 29.88 -21.88 -22.57
CA LEU A 187 29.38 -20.54 -22.20
C LEU A 187 28.37 -20.56 -21.05
N TYR A 188 27.79 -21.73 -20.72
CA TYR A 188 26.76 -21.87 -19.67
C TYR A 188 27.29 -22.44 -18.34
N LYS A 189 28.60 -22.65 -18.19
CA LYS A 189 29.19 -23.21 -16.96
C LYS A 189 29.39 -22.21 -15.82
N GLU A 190 29.21 -20.91 -16.07
CA GLU A 190 29.47 -19.86 -15.05
C GLU A 190 28.21 -19.30 -14.37
N PHE A 191 27.01 -19.73 -14.76
CA PHE A 191 25.76 -19.27 -14.13
C PHE A 191 25.20 -20.36 -13.20
N ASP A 192 25.29 -20.11 -11.89
CA ASP A 192 24.82 -20.99 -10.82
C ASP A 192 23.30 -21.24 -10.92
N PHE A 193 22.95 -22.46 -11.31
CA PHE A 193 21.59 -22.89 -11.60
C PHE A 193 20.89 -23.36 -10.33
N SER A 194 20.64 -22.45 -9.38
CA SER A 194 19.71 -22.72 -8.29
C SER A 194 18.25 -22.61 -8.78
N LYS A 195 17.82 -23.56 -9.63
CA LYS A 195 16.44 -23.99 -9.99
C LYS A 195 15.30 -22.97 -10.21
N GLU A 196 15.51 -21.66 -10.14
CA GLU A 196 14.42 -20.66 -10.13
C GLU A 196 14.41 -19.75 -11.37
N ASN A 197 15.45 -19.80 -12.21
CA ASN A 197 15.57 -18.99 -13.43
C ASN A 197 15.96 -19.84 -14.64
N VAL A 198 15.11 -20.79 -15.02
CA VAL A 198 15.25 -21.42 -16.34
C VAL A 198 14.62 -20.46 -17.36
N PRO A 199 15.37 -19.92 -18.33
CA PRO A 199 14.79 -19.09 -19.38
C PRO A 199 13.66 -19.83 -20.08
N GLU A 200 12.51 -19.18 -20.28
CA GLU A 200 11.38 -19.76 -21.01
C GLU A 200 11.83 -20.12 -22.42
N ARG A 201 11.66 -21.38 -22.81
CA ARG A 201 12.29 -21.94 -24.02
C ARG A 201 11.32 -22.09 -25.19
N ASP A 202 10.02 -21.96 -24.94
CA ASP A 202 9.02 -22.02 -25.99
C ASP A 202 8.93 -20.67 -26.73
N PRO A 203 9.29 -20.63 -28.03
CA PRO A 203 9.25 -19.39 -28.81
C PRO A 203 7.85 -18.75 -28.83
N SER A 204 6.79 -19.55 -28.78
CA SER A 204 5.41 -19.05 -28.80
C SER A 204 5.04 -18.32 -27.49
N VAL A 205 5.56 -18.81 -26.36
CA VAL A 205 5.36 -18.18 -25.04
C VAL A 205 6.14 -16.87 -24.96
N VAL A 206 7.37 -16.85 -25.48
CA VAL A 206 8.20 -15.63 -25.53
C VAL A 206 7.54 -14.55 -26.39
N GLU A 207 7.05 -14.89 -27.59
CA GLU A 207 6.35 -13.93 -28.46
C GLU A 207 5.03 -13.43 -27.86
N SER A 208 4.28 -14.32 -27.20
CA SER A 208 3.06 -13.94 -26.48
C SER A 208 3.38 -12.96 -25.36
N GLY A 209 4.41 -13.25 -24.55
CA GLY A 209 4.88 -12.37 -23.48
C GLY A 209 5.33 -11.00 -24.01
N MET A 210 6.07 -10.97 -25.12
CA MET A 210 6.47 -9.70 -25.75
C MET A 210 5.27 -8.88 -26.20
N THR A 211 4.28 -9.52 -26.82
CA THR A 211 3.04 -8.87 -27.29
C THR A 211 2.26 -8.29 -26.11
N GLU A 212 2.17 -9.03 -25.01
CA GLU A 212 1.53 -8.58 -23.78
C GLU A 212 2.26 -7.38 -23.18
N MET A 213 3.58 -7.47 -22.99
CA MET A 213 4.38 -6.36 -22.44
C MET A 213 4.29 -5.09 -23.29
N LYS A 214 4.31 -5.21 -24.62
CA LYS A 214 4.10 -4.07 -25.54
C LYS A 214 2.71 -3.44 -25.36
N THR A 215 1.68 -4.27 -25.25
CA THR A 215 0.30 -3.80 -25.03
C THR A 215 0.17 -3.05 -23.71
N ILE A 216 0.80 -3.56 -22.64
CA ILE A 216 0.83 -2.91 -21.32
C ILE A 216 1.54 -1.56 -21.41
N MET A 217 2.72 -1.53 -22.05
CA MET A 217 3.53 -0.31 -22.19
C MET A 217 2.80 0.79 -22.98
N GLU A 218 2.09 0.42 -24.05
CA GLU A 218 1.26 1.35 -24.80
C GLU A 218 0.11 1.92 -23.95
N SER A 219 -0.56 1.06 -23.17
CA SER A 219 -1.62 1.50 -22.25
C SER A 219 -1.09 2.44 -21.17
N LEU A 220 0.07 2.12 -20.59
CA LEU A 220 0.73 2.94 -19.58
C LEU A 220 1.13 4.31 -20.11
N THR A 221 1.68 4.36 -21.33
CA THR A 221 2.05 5.61 -21.98
C THR A 221 0.83 6.52 -22.15
N ARG A 222 -0.27 5.97 -22.69
CA ARG A 222 -1.53 6.71 -22.86
C ARG A 222 -2.08 7.26 -21.54
N GLU A 223 -1.92 6.53 -20.44
CA GLU A 223 -2.43 6.98 -19.14
C GLU A 223 -1.51 8.00 -18.47
N MET A 224 -0.19 7.86 -18.63
CA MET A 224 0.78 8.84 -18.14
C MET A 224 0.69 10.18 -18.87
N GLU A 225 0.28 10.19 -20.14
CA GLU A 225 0.05 11.39 -20.94
C GLU A 225 -1.17 12.21 -20.45
N LYS A 226 -2.15 11.59 -19.78
CA LYS A 226 -3.36 12.26 -19.27
C LYS A 226 -3.13 12.94 -17.90
N ASP A 227 -2.31 13.99 -17.85
CA ASP A 227 -2.19 14.90 -16.69
C ASP A 227 -1.43 14.40 -15.44
N CYS A 228 -1.06 13.12 -15.35
CA CYS A 228 -0.45 12.56 -14.14
C CYS A 228 0.93 13.17 -13.80
N HIS A 229 1.82 13.38 -14.79
CA HIS A 229 3.18 13.86 -14.50
C HIS A 229 3.20 15.33 -14.04
N GLN A 230 2.47 16.21 -14.71
CA GLN A 230 2.50 17.64 -14.42
C GLN A 230 1.76 17.96 -13.12
N GLN A 231 0.61 17.31 -12.87
CA GLN A 231 -0.12 17.48 -11.62
C GLN A 231 0.66 16.93 -10.42
N MET A 232 1.33 15.78 -10.57
CA MET A 232 2.22 15.22 -9.55
C MET A 232 3.34 16.19 -9.17
N GLN A 233 4.04 16.77 -10.15
CA GLN A 233 5.14 17.71 -9.88
C GLN A 233 4.63 18.97 -9.16
N LEU A 234 3.54 19.57 -9.65
CA LEU A 234 2.93 20.74 -9.03
C LEU A 234 2.46 20.45 -7.59
N LEU A 235 1.93 19.26 -7.35
CA LEU A 235 1.45 18.85 -6.04
C LEU A 235 2.62 18.60 -5.07
N LEU A 236 3.66 17.88 -5.51
CA LEU A 236 4.89 17.67 -4.73
C LEU A 236 5.53 19.00 -4.35
N GLU A 237 5.62 19.95 -5.29
CA GLU A 237 6.12 21.29 -5.01
C GLU A 237 5.24 22.05 -4.01
N SER A 238 3.93 21.99 -4.18
CA SER A 238 2.96 22.65 -3.27
C SER A 238 3.06 22.10 -1.85
N LYS A 239 3.13 20.77 -1.68
CA LYS A 239 3.31 20.12 -0.38
C LYS A 239 4.70 20.41 0.21
N ARG A 240 5.76 20.40 -0.61
CA ARG A 240 7.11 20.78 -0.18
C ARG A 240 7.15 22.21 0.35
N ARG A 241 6.52 23.16 -0.34
CA ARG A 241 6.41 24.56 0.11
C ARG A 241 5.61 24.68 1.40
N SER A 242 4.51 23.93 1.53
CA SER A 242 3.68 23.91 2.75
C SER A 242 4.46 23.34 3.93
N PHE A 243 5.22 22.26 3.73
CA PHE A 243 6.12 21.68 4.72
C PHE A 243 7.23 22.65 5.12
N GLN A 244 7.88 23.32 4.15
CA GLN A 244 8.90 24.33 4.43
C GLN A 244 8.35 25.51 5.24
N LYS A 245 7.14 25.97 4.94
CA LYS A 245 6.46 27.03 5.72
C LYS A 245 6.18 26.57 7.14
N LEU A 246 5.73 25.32 7.33
CA LEU A 246 5.52 24.74 8.64
C LEU A 246 6.84 24.67 9.41
N MET A 247 7.91 24.14 8.80
CA MET A 247 9.23 24.05 9.42
C MET A 247 9.82 25.43 9.77
N ALA A 248 9.54 26.46 8.97
CA ALA A 248 9.94 27.83 9.26
C ALA A 248 9.23 28.42 10.50
N GLN A 249 7.98 28.00 10.78
CA GLN A 249 7.26 28.38 12.00
C GLN A 249 7.81 27.70 13.26
N TYR A 250 8.47 26.55 13.11
CA TYR A 250 9.09 25.80 14.21
C TYR A 250 10.62 26.02 14.31
N SER A 251 11.20 26.93 13.52
CA SER A 251 12.62 27.25 13.62
C SER A 251 12.87 28.09 14.89
N PRO A 252 13.69 27.62 15.85
CA PRO A 252 14.01 28.41 17.04
C PRO A 252 14.71 29.70 16.62
N ALA A 253 14.28 30.83 17.19
CA ALA A 253 14.92 32.12 16.94
C ALA A 253 16.43 32.02 17.21
N PRO A 254 17.29 32.65 16.37
CA PRO A 254 18.73 32.61 16.59
C PRO A 254 19.04 33.19 17.98
N PRO A 255 19.97 32.58 18.74
CA PRO A 255 20.30 33.03 20.08
C PRO A 255 20.78 34.49 20.01
N THR A 256 20.09 35.36 20.73
CA THR A 256 20.52 36.75 20.91
C THR A 256 21.84 36.73 21.68
N ASN A 257 22.87 37.20 21.01
CA ASN A 257 24.25 37.20 21.48
C ASN A 257 24.34 37.99 22.80
N THR A 258 24.46 37.27 23.91
CA THR A 258 24.87 37.83 25.20
C THR A 258 26.17 37.15 25.62
N ASN A 259 27.20 37.97 25.78
CA ASN A 259 28.57 37.59 26.08
C ASN A 259 28.65 36.71 27.34
N GLY A 260 29.37 35.58 27.25
CA GLY A 260 29.75 34.82 28.44
C GLY A 260 30.12 33.36 28.17
N ILE A 261 31.38 33.14 27.79
CA ILE A 261 32.21 31.94 28.01
C ILE A 261 31.47 30.68 28.53
N SER A 262 31.28 29.69 27.65
CA SER A 262 31.74 28.30 27.81
C SER A 262 31.24 27.45 26.64
N GLY A 263 32.09 26.54 26.17
CA GLY A 263 31.92 25.85 24.89
C GLY A 263 30.63 25.04 24.79
N GLN A 264 29.96 25.15 23.65
CA GLN A 264 28.98 24.16 23.24
C GLN A 264 29.10 23.86 21.74
N THR A 265 29.15 22.55 21.52
CA THR A 265 29.27 21.79 20.30
C THR A 265 28.24 22.22 19.25
N THR A 266 28.72 22.44 18.03
CA THR A 266 27.89 22.48 16.82
C THR A 266 27.10 21.18 16.69
N ALA A 267 25.82 21.19 17.05
CA ALA A 267 24.88 20.14 16.68
C ALA A 267 24.30 20.49 15.30
N THR A 268 25.09 20.27 14.26
CA THR A 268 24.54 20.05 12.92
C THR A 268 23.72 18.77 13.01
N ILE A 269 22.39 18.90 13.09
CA ILE A 269 21.49 17.76 12.89
C ILE A 269 21.56 17.43 11.40
N CYS A 270 22.61 16.70 11.01
CA CYS A 270 22.56 15.87 9.82
C CYS A 270 21.53 14.78 10.13
N ILE A 271 20.31 14.94 9.63
CA ILE A 271 19.39 13.80 9.52
C ILE A 271 20.01 12.87 8.48
N TYR A 272 20.82 11.94 8.97
CA TYR A 272 21.32 10.82 8.21
C TYR A 272 20.10 9.91 7.98
N PHE A 273 19.58 9.90 6.76
CA PHE A 273 18.66 8.86 6.34
C PHE A 273 19.50 7.59 6.15
N PRO A 274 19.31 6.52 6.95
CA PRO A 274 19.97 5.26 6.67
C PRO A 274 19.51 4.75 5.29
N PRO A 275 20.42 4.22 4.46
CA PRO A 275 20.03 3.46 3.29
C PRO A 275 19.47 2.10 3.76
N CYS A 276 18.52 1.56 2.99
CA CYS A 276 17.87 0.25 3.14
C CYS A 276 16.68 0.25 4.14
N SER A 277 15.43 -0.07 3.78
CA SER A 277 14.94 -1.09 2.84
C SER A 277 13.68 -0.61 2.09
N LEU A 278 13.89 0.03 0.93
CA LEU A 278 12.87 0.41 -0.05
C LEU A 278 13.53 0.36 -1.43
N HIS A 279 14.02 -0.82 -1.80
CA HIS A 279 14.35 -1.09 -3.19
C HIS A 279 13.05 -1.51 -3.89
N HIS A 280 12.79 -0.86 -5.02
CA HIS A 280 11.60 -0.99 -5.89
C HIS A 280 10.40 -0.09 -5.58
N LEU A 281 10.65 1.20 -5.34
CA LEU A 281 9.71 2.24 -5.79
C LEU A 281 10.41 3.60 -5.97
N VAL A 282 11.28 3.71 -7.00
CA VAL A 282 11.71 4.97 -7.66
C VAL A 282 12.03 4.71 -9.13
#